data_AF-A0A496ZVL6-F1
#
_entry.id   AF-A0A496ZVL6-F1
#
_cell.length_a   1.000
_cell.length_b   1.000
_cell.length_c   1.000
_cell.angle_alpha   90.00
_cell.angle_beta   90.00
_cell.angle_gamma   90.00
#
_symmetry.space_group_name_H-M   'P 1'
#
loop_
_entity.id
_entity.type
_entity.pdbx_description
1 polymer ?
#
loop_
_entity_poly.entity_id
_entity_poly.type
_entity_poly.pdbx_seq_one_letter_code
_entity_poly.pdbx_strand_id
1 'polypeptide(L)'
;MKKILILIFIMCLSSLIAKTPSWVNNRPLDNNYYIGIGYSSKVKGSNDHIEKAKNEALKNLASEITVNISGEIVSDMVEKSGLLEEELRSKITSTTQAELEGFEVVDEWQDKKQYYIYYRLSKEKYALQKQQKIANATDLSLDLFSKAKNSESNNEYDKALTFYLQALKPLDKFIGEPLIADYNGKSIYLSNEINSSLQNLLSNINLQAVNSKISAKRNSAVKTPLKVEAKIYDSEIPISNLPIAFSFTRGEGDIQNQVSTNMNGIASSRIAMLKSNDKMQFVVAKLDIQKLINQDDSSFIYRNMLQSFPIPETKFILSVAGLSFCIDSEETNLGKIMEVNQVEPKLKEALSSKGYSFTDDISNADFHIGLKARSREGSELYGMYSSFVDLTVSVTDMNSGEEIYQNVFNNISGQGLDYKKAGLKAFEKAAEEFVDDFIDVLQNKL
;
A
#
# COMPACT_ATOMS: atom_id res chain seq x y z
N MET A 1 32.80 11.68 69.45
CA MET A 1 31.36 11.35 69.52
C MET A 1 30.54 12.62 69.41
N LYS A 2 29.48 12.57 68.60
CA LYS A 2 28.58 13.64 68.17
C LYS A 2 27.86 14.37 69.32
N LYS A 3 27.54 15.65 69.08
CA LYS A 3 26.27 16.36 69.41
C LYS A 3 26.35 17.76 68.74
N ILE A 4 26.01 17.88 67.46
CA ILE A 4 24.72 18.42 66.97
C ILE A 4 24.30 19.69 67.73
N LEU A 5 24.69 20.84 67.19
CA LEU A 5 24.04 22.12 67.46
C LEU A 5 23.27 22.50 66.19
N ILE A 6 21.95 22.43 66.27
CA ILE A 6 21.02 22.86 65.23
C ILE A 6 21.05 24.38 65.24
N LEU A 7 21.69 24.98 64.24
CA LEU A 7 21.58 26.41 63.97
C LEU A 7 20.46 26.61 62.94
N ILE A 8 19.31 27.07 63.44
CA ILE A 8 18.17 27.50 62.64
C ILE A 8 18.60 28.75 61.87
N PHE A 9 18.90 28.59 60.57
CA PHE A 9 19.04 29.73 59.67
C PHE A 9 17.62 30.16 59.28
N ILE A 10 17.13 31.19 59.97
CA ILE A 10 15.88 31.89 59.67
C ILE A 10 16.05 32.50 58.28
N MET A 11 15.52 31.83 57.28
CA MET A 11 15.37 32.37 55.94
C MET A 11 14.30 33.46 56.04
N CYS A 12 14.74 34.70 56.20
CA CYS A 12 13.91 35.88 56.17
C CYS A 12 13.21 35.91 54.81
N LEU A 13 11.92 35.55 54.83
CA LEU A 13 11.04 35.52 53.68
C LEU A 13 10.70 36.98 53.32
N SER A 14 11.65 37.68 52.69
CA SER A 14 11.29 38.86 51.91
C SER A 14 10.55 38.34 50.68
N SER A 15 9.24 38.54 50.67
CA SER A 15 8.42 38.42 49.47
C SER A 15 8.90 39.48 48.46
N LEU A 16 9.96 39.17 47.72
CA LEU A 16 10.17 39.82 46.43
C LEU A 16 8.99 39.40 45.56
N ILE A 17 8.07 40.32 45.33
CA ILE A 17 7.30 40.32 44.09
C ILE A 17 8.36 40.37 43.00
N ALA A 18 8.71 39.22 42.42
CA ALA A 18 9.65 39.12 41.33
C ALA A 18 9.08 39.96 40.18
N LYS A 19 9.56 41.19 40.05
CA LYS A 19 9.12 42.16 39.06
C LYS A 19 9.17 41.46 37.70
N THR A 20 8.04 41.38 37.01
CA THR A 20 7.93 40.68 35.72
C THR A 20 9.00 41.22 34.77
N PRO A 21 9.90 40.37 34.26
CA PRO A 21 10.91 40.79 33.32
C PRO A 21 10.29 41.41 32.07
N SER A 22 10.97 42.38 31.47
CA SER A 22 10.47 43.06 30.28
C SER A 22 10.23 42.10 29.11
N TRP A 23 11.05 41.05 28.99
CA TRP A 23 10.97 40.06 27.91
C TRP A 23 9.68 39.21 27.93
N VAL A 24 9.00 39.12 29.08
CA VAL A 24 7.70 38.44 29.21
C VAL A 24 6.59 39.20 28.49
N ASN A 25 6.66 40.54 28.51
CA ASN A 25 5.65 41.40 27.88
C ASN A 25 6.06 41.90 26.50
N ASN A 26 7.36 42.06 26.25
CA ASN A 26 7.91 42.60 25.00
C ASN A 26 9.06 41.73 24.51
N ARG A 27 8.93 41.16 23.31
CA ARG A 27 10.00 40.34 22.71
C ARG A 27 11.29 41.17 22.59
N PRO A 28 12.43 40.70 23.11
CA PRO A 28 13.70 41.37 22.91
C PRO A 28 14.06 41.41 21.43
N LEU A 29 14.72 42.48 21.00
CA LEU A 29 15.31 42.59 19.66
C LEU A 29 16.82 42.43 19.79
N ASP A 30 17.36 41.38 19.18
CA ASP A 30 18.80 41.16 19.11
C ASP A 30 19.19 40.74 17.69
N ASN A 31 20.05 41.54 17.06
CA ASN A 31 20.48 41.26 15.69
C ASN A 31 21.43 40.06 15.60
N ASN A 32 22.11 39.71 16.69
CA ASN A 32 23.12 38.65 16.72
C ASN A 32 22.55 37.29 17.16
N TYR A 33 21.31 37.26 17.67
CA TYR A 33 20.69 36.06 18.20
C TYR A 33 19.29 35.82 17.61
N TYR A 34 18.97 34.57 17.38
CA TYR A 34 17.58 34.11 17.32
C TYR A 34 17.05 33.98 18.75
N ILE A 35 15.76 34.24 18.94
CA ILE A 35 15.07 34.35 20.23
C ILE A 35 13.87 33.42 20.24
N GLY A 36 13.85 32.47 21.17
CA GLY A 36 12.71 31.59 21.41
C GLY A 36 12.11 31.90 22.76
N ILE A 37 10.84 32.30 22.81
CA ILE A 37 10.11 32.46 24.08
C ILE A 37 8.95 31.47 24.08
N GLY A 38 8.85 30.69 25.15
CA GLY A 38 7.77 29.73 25.35
C GLY A 38 7.18 29.86 26.75
N TYR A 39 5.90 29.53 26.88
CA TYR A 39 5.17 29.61 28.12
C TYR A 39 4.15 28.49 28.26
N SER A 40 3.77 28.19 29.49
CA SER A 40 2.76 27.16 29.73
C SER A 40 1.99 27.42 31.01
N SER A 41 0.76 26.92 31.06
CA SER A 41 -0.06 27.00 32.26
C SER A 41 0.33 25.91 33.25
N LYS A 42 0.42 26.29 34.53
CA LYS A 42 0.67 25.38 35.64
C LYS A 42 -0.59 24.61 35.99
N VAL A 43 -0.55 23.30 35.80
CA VAL A 43 -1.63 22.39 36.20
C VAL A 43 -1.28 21.79 37.56
N LYS A 44 -2.22 21.86 38.53
CA LYS A 44 -2.01 21.26 39.85
C LYS A 44 -1.75 19.76 39.73
N GLY A 45 -0.65 19.29 40.33
CA GLY A 45 -0.29 17.87 40.36
C GLY A 45 0.59 17.39 39.21
N SER A 46 1.06 18.27 38.31
CA SER A 46 1.96 17.90 37.22
C SER A 46 3.07 18.94 36.96
N ASN A 47 4.29 18.46 36.74
CA ASN A 47 5.45 19.28 36.37
C ASN A 47 5.64 19.40 34.84
N ASP A 48 4.69 18.90 34.05
CA ASP A 48 4.72 18.88 32.58
C ASP A 48 4.72 20.29 31.95
N HIS A 49 4.37 21.31 32.72
CA HIS A 49 4.39 22.71 32.29
C HIS A 49 5.81 23.16 31.86
N ILE A 50 6.87 22.71 32.54
CA ILE A 50 8.24 23.09 32.18
C ILE A 50 8.58 22.56 30.78
N GLU A 51 8.39 21.26 30.53
CA GLU A 51 8.68 20.64 29.23
C GLU A 51 7.82 21.22 28.10
N LYS A 52 6.56 21.56 28.38
CA LYS A 52 5.71 22.28 27.43
C LYS A 52 6.25 23.64 27.05
N ALA A 53 6.67 24.45 28.03
CA ALA A 53 7.24 25.76 27.78
C ALA A 53 8.58 25.68 27.03
N LYS A 54 9.43 24.69 27.37
CA LYS A 54 10.68 24.43 26.63
C LYS A 54 10.40 24.08 25.17
N ASN A 55 9.46 23.17 24.92
CA ASN A 55 9.08 22.77 23.56
C ASN A 55 8.49 23.93 22.76
N GLU A 56 7.66 24.77 23.39
CA GLU A 56 7.14 25.97 22.73
C GLU A 56 8.26 26.97 22.42
N ALA A 57 9.21 27.17 23.34
CA ALA A 57 10.36 28.06 23.11
C ALA A 57 11.24 27.58 21.94
N LEU A 58 11.50 26.27 21.84
CA LEU A 58 12.21 25.68 20.71
C LEU A 58 11.43 25.83 19.40
N LYS A 59 10.11 25.62 19.43
CA LYS A 59 9.25 25.84 18.26
C LYS A 59 9.28 27.30 17.81
N ASN A 60 9.19 28.25 18.75
CA ASN A 60 9.27 29.69 18.47
C ASN A 60 10.62 30.07 17.85
N LEU A 61 11.72 29.53 18.41
CA LEU A 61 13.07 29.71 17.88
C LEU A 61 13.20 29.16 16.46
N ALA A 62 12.71 27.95 16.22
CA ALA A 62 12.70 27.32 14.89
C ALA A 62 11.87 28.14 13.89
N SER A 63 10.70 28.63 14.29
CA SER A 63 9.87 29.48 13.44
C SER A 63 10.63 30.74 13.00
N GLU A 64 11.31 31.44 13.92
CA GLU A 64 12.10 32.62 13.56
C GLU A 64 13.21 32.33 12.55
N ILE A 65 13.87 31.16 12.66
CA ILE A 65 14.87 30.71 11.70
C ILE A 65 14.23 30.49 10.31
N THR A 66 13.05 29.85 10.27
CA THR A 66 12.38 29.45 9.02
C THR A 66 11.65 30.58 8.28
N VAL A 67 11.39 31.73 8.91
CA VAL A 67 10.70 32.87 8.27
C VAL A 67 11.45 33.41 7.04
N ASN A 68 12.76 33.17 6.95
CA ASN A 68 13.61 33.68 5.85
C ASN A 68 13.81 32.70 4.69
N ILE A 69 13.03 31.62 4.60
CA ILE A 69 13.11 30.67 3.47
C ILE A 69 12.54 31.35 2.21
N SER A 70 13.26 31.29 1.09
CA SER A 70 12.83 31.93 -0.16
C SER A 70 11.58 31.27 -0.75
N GLY A 71 10.66 32.08 -1.28
CA GLY A 71 9.41 31.59 -1.89
C GLY A 71 9.65 30.76 -3.16
N GLU A 72 10.72 31.03 -3.90
CA GLU A 72 11.11 30.28 -5.10
C GLU A 72 11.47 28.82 -4.76
N ILE A 73 12.25 28.60 -3.69
CA ILE A 73 12.62 27.27 -3.19
C ILE A 73 11.38 26.49 -2.72
N VAL A 74 10.44 27.18 -2.07
CA VAL A 74 9.17 26.58 -1.64
C VAL A 74 8.32 26.16 -2.83
N SER A 75 8.20 27.02 -3.85
CA SER A 75 7.44 26.74 -5.08
C SER A 75 7.98 25.52 -5.81
N ASP A 76 9.29 25.48 -6.07
CA ASP A 76 9.96 24.37 -6.75
C ASP A 76 9.74 23.02 -6.04
N MET A 77 9.70 23.02 -4.71
CA MET A 77 9.47 21.81 -3.92
C MET A 77 8.02 21.36 -3.91
N VAL A 78 7.08 22.29 -3.82
CA VAL A 78 5.65 21.98 -3.90
C VAL A 78 5.36 21.26 -5.22
N GLU A 79 5.93 21.74 -6.32
CA GLU A 79 5.81 21.09 -7.63
C GLU A 79 6.42 19.68 -7.66
N LYS A 80 7.64 19.51 -7.14
CA LYS A 80 8.37 18.23 -7.20
C LYS A 80 7.89 17.17 -6.21
N SER A 81 7.42 17.58 -5.04
CA SER A 81 7.01 16.69 -3.94
C SER A 81 5.49 16.45 -3.89
N GLY A 82 4.69 17.30 -4.55
CA GLY A 82 3.23 17.26 -4.49
C GLY A 82 2.63 17.70 -3.15
N LEU A 83 3.45 18.26 -2.25
CA LEU A 83 3.01 18.74 -0.94
C LEU A 83 2.34 20.10 -1.02
N LEU A 84 1.41 20.37 -0.09
CA LEU A 84 0.91 21.73 0.11
C LEU A 84 1.99 22.60 0.75
N GLU A 85 2.04 23.89 0.39
CA GLU A 85 3.02 24.84 0.93
C GLU A 85 3.03 24.87 2.47
N GLU A 86 1.85 24.88 3.10
CA GLU A 86 1.71 24.90 4.56
C GLU A 86 2.26 23.62 5.22
N GLU A 87 2.06 22.46 4.60
CA GLU A 87 2.60 21.19 5.08
C GLU A 87 4.14 21.18 4.99
N LEU A 88 4.68 21.71 3.88
CA LEU A 88 6.11 21.86 3.69
C LEU A 88 6.71 22.80 4.73
N ARG A 89 6.13 23.99 4.94
CA ARG A 89 6.60 24.96 5.95
C ARG A 89 6.56 24.37 7.36
N SER A 90 5.46 23.74 7.74
CA SER A 90 5.31 23.07 9.03
C SER A 90 6.38 21.99 9.22
N LYS A 91 6.66 21.21 8.16
CA LYS A 91 7.68 20.16 8.23
C LYS A 91 9.09 20.73 8.39
N ILE A 92 9.43 21.79 7.64
CA ILE A 92 10.74 22.45 7.78
C ILE A 92 10.91 22.98 9.21
N THR A 93 9.91 23.69 9.76
CA THR A 93 9.94 24.17 11.15
C THR A 93 10.13 23.03 12.14
N SER A 94 9.40 21.92 11.99
CA SER A 94 9.52 20.76 12.87
C SER A 94 10.90 20.10 12.78
N THR A 95 11.48 19.97 11.59
CA THR A 95 12.83 19.42 11.40
C THR A 95 13.88 20.36 11.98
N THR A 96 13.76 21.67 11.74
CA THR A 96 14.64 22.67 12.36
C THR A 96 14.58 22.55 13.88
N GLN A 97 13.38 22.48 14.47
CA GLN A 97 13.21 22.33 15.92
C GLN A 97 13.94 21.10 16.47
N ALA A 98 13.84 19.95 15.79
CA ALA A 98 14.46 18.69 16.24
C ALA A 98 16.00 18.72 16.17
N GLU A 99 16.56 19.52 15.26
CA GLU A 99 18.01 19.62 15.01
C GLU A 99 18.64 20.85 15.69
N LEU A 100 17.87 21.61 16.47
CA LEU A 100 18.37 22.78 17.20
C LEU A 100 19.38 22.34 18.26
N GLU A 101 20.61 22.81 18.11
CA GLU A 101 21.72 22.59 19.03
C GLU A 101 22.36 23.94 19.39
N GLY A 102 23.04 24.01 20.54
CA GLY A 102 23.80 25.20 20.94
C GLY A 102 22.96 26.43 21.32
N PHE A 103 21.66 26.26 21.59
CA PHE A 103 20.83 27.30 22.20
C PHE A 103 21.12 27.40 23.70
N GLU A 104 20.95 28.61 24.25
CA GLU A 104 21.26 28.95 25.64
C GLU A 104 19.99 29.42 26.36
N VAL A 105 19.85 29.04 27.63
CA VAL A 105 18.82 29.62 28.52
C VAL A 105 19.30 30.99 28.97
N VAL A 106 18.55 32.03 28.60
CA VAL A 106 18.85 33.41 29.01
C VAL A 106 18.20 33.71 30.34
N ASP A 107 16.92 33.36 30.49
CA ASP A 107 16.15 33.62 31.70
C ASP A 107 14.94 32.68 31.81
N GLU A 108 14.46 32.52 33.05
CA GLU A 108 13.27 31.77 33.41
C GLU A 108 12.40 32.63 34.34
N TRP A 109 11.11 32.72 34.05
CA TRP A 109 10.19 33.46 34.90
C TRP A 109 8.90 32.70 35.12
N GLN A 110 8.30 32.86 36.29
CA GLN A 110 7.05 32.19 36.61
C GLN A 110 6.20 33.01 37.57
N ASP A 111 4.90 32.90 37.41
CA ASP A 111 3.91 33.40 38.37
C ASP A 111 3.08 32.25 38.96
N LYS A 112 1.93 32.58 39.57
CA LYS A 112 1.05 31.56 40.17
C LYS A 112 0.34 30.67 39.14
N LYS A 113 0.24 31.10 37.89
CA LYS A 113 -0.56 30.47 36.82
C LYS A 113 0.30 29.97 35.66
N GLN A 114 1.42 30.60 35.37
CA GLN A 114 2.21 30.37 34.17
C GLN A 114 3.70 30.26 34.47
N TYR A 115 4.40 29.56 33.59
CA TYR A 115 5.84 29.43 33.53
C TYR A 115 6.31 29.89 32.16
N TYR A 116 7.42 30.62 32.10
CA TYR A 116 8.02 31.21 30.91
C TYR A 116 9.49 30.85 30.86
N ILE A 117 9.99 30.62 29.65
CA ILE A 117 11.41 30.39 29.39
C ILE A 117 11.86 31.15 28.15
N TYR A 118 13.06 31.72 28.23
CA TYR A 118 13.69 32.49 27.16
C TYR A 118 14.99 31.81 26.72
N TYR A 119 15.00 31.36 25.46
CA TYR A 119 16.16 30.86 24.76
C TYR A 119 16.74 31.86 23.77
N ARG A 120 18.07 31.83 23.61
CA ARG A 120 18.74 32.49 22.50
C ARG A 120 19.67 31.53 21.76
N LEU A 121 19.89 31.79 20.48
CA LEU A 121 20.85 31.05 19.65
C LEU A 121 21.65 32.04 18.80
N SER A 122 22.99 31.96 18.88
CA SER A 122 23.86 32.83 18.08
C SER A 122 23.66 32.57 16.59
N LYS A 123 23.34 33.61 15.82
CA LYS A 123 23.15 33.51 14.37
C LYS A 123 24.41 33.07 13.64
N GLU A 124 25.56 33.60 14.05
CA GLU A 124 26.87 33.27 13.48
C GLU A 124 27.25 31.80 13.72
N LYS A 125 27.16 31.33 14.98
CA LYS A 125 27.47 29.93 15.32
C LYS A 125 26.53 28.97 14.59
N TYR A 126 25.23 29.28 14.57
CA TYR A 126 24.25 28.48 13.86
C TYR A 126 24.55 28.42 12.35
N ALA A 127 24.84 29.56 11.72
CA ALA A 127 25.18 29.62 10.31
C ALA A 127 26.42 28.79 9.97
N LEU A 128 27.48 28.88 10.78
CA LEU A 128 28.70 28.10 10.59
C LEU A 128 28.47 26.59 10.73
N GLN A 129 27.74 26.17 11.77
CA GLN A 129 27.39 24.76 11.96
C GLN A 129 26.50 24.24 10.83
N LYS A 130 25.51 25.03 10.41
CA LYS A 130 24.63 24.71 9.29
C LYS A 130 25.42 24.56 8.00
N GLN A 131 26.31 25.50 7.70
CA GLN A 131 27.16 25.45 6.50
C GLN A 131 28.08 24.22 6.51
N GLN A 132 28.63 23.85 7.66
CA GLN A 132 29.44 22.63 7.79
C GLN A 132 28.61 21.36 7.56
N LYS A 133 27.40 21.29 8.13
CA LYS A 133 26.48 20.16 7.92
C LYS A 133 26.07 20.06 6.44
N ILE A 134 25.77 21.18 5.79
CA ILE A 134 25.47 21.25 4.34
C ILE A 134 26.67 20.78 3.52
N ALA A 135 27.88 21.28 3.79
CA ALA A 135 29.08 20.90 3.06
C ALA A 135 29.33 19.38 3.13
N ASN A 136 29.27 18.79 4.33
CA ASN A 136 29.43 17.36 4.52
C ASN A 136 28.37 16.53 3.76
N ALA A 137 27.11 17.00 3.77
CA ALA A 137 26.03 16.33 3.05
C ALA A 137 26.19 16.44 1.53
N THR A 138 26.57 17.61 1.03
CA THR A 138 26.86 17.87 -0.38
C THR A 138 28.04 17.04 -0.87
N ASP A 139 29.13 16.96 -0.10
CA ASP A 139 30.32 16.18 -0.45
C ASP A 139 30.01 14.67 -0.54
N LEU A 140 29.28 14.14 0.45
CA LEU A 140 28.85 12.75 0.43
C LEU A 140 27.91 12.45 -0.74
N SER A 141 26.96 13.35 -1.00
CA SER A 141 26.02 13.23 -2.11
C SER A 141 26.75 13.30 -3.46
N LEU A 142 27.76 14.17 -3.59
CA LEU A 142 28.57 14.32 -4.80
C LEU A 142 29.41 13.08 -5.09
N ASP A 143 29.99 12.46 -4.07
CA ASP A 143 30.71 11.18 -4.20
C ASP A 143 29.76 10.07 -4.69
N LEU A 144 28.58 9.95 -4.09
CA LEU A 144 27.56 8.97 -4.51
C LEU A 144 27.04 9.24 -5.92
N PHE A 145 26.79 10.50 -6.28
CA PHE A 145 26.40 10.90 -7.63
C PHE A 145 27.48 10.55 -8.66
N SER A 146 28.76 10.79 -8.32
CA SER A 146 29.90 10.44 -9.17
C SER A 146 29.99 8.91 -9.37
N LYS A 147 29.79 8.13 -8.31
CA LYS A 147 29.70 6.66 -8.39
C LYS A 147 28.54 6.20 -9.27
N ALA A 148 27.37 6.85 -9.16
CA ALA A 148 26.22 6.56 -10.01
C ALA A 148 26.54 6.79 -11.49
N LYS A 149 27.11 7.95 -11.83
CA LYS A 149 27.54 8.29 -13.20
C LYS A 149 28.57 7.31 -13.76
N ASN A 150 29.54 6.91 -12.95
CA ASN A 150 30.52 5.90 -13.34
C ASN A 150 29.87 4.53 -13.58
N SER A 151 28.99 4.06 -12.69
CA SER A 151 28.25 2.81 -12.88
C SER A 151 27.37 2.85 -14.13
N GLU A 152 26.68 3.97 -14.39
CA GLU A 152 25.88 4.16 -15.61
C GLU A 152 26.74 4.07 -16.88
N SER A 153 27.91 4.72 -16.89
CA SER A 153 28.86 4.64 -18.01
C SER A 153 29.44 3.23 -18.25
N ASN A 154 29.46 2.40 -17.21
CA ASN A 154 29.90 1.00 -17.26
C ASN A 154 28.74 0.01 -17.51
N ASN A 155 27.52 0.50 -17.79
CA ASN A 155 26.30 -0.29 -17.95
C ASN A 155 25.87 -1.09 -16.69
N GLU A 156 26.34 -0.68 -15.51
CA GLU A 156 25.96 -1.25 -14.21
C GLU A 156 24.71 -0.54 -13.67
N TYR A 157 23.60 -0.63 -14.41
CA TYR A 157 22.42 0.21 -14.17
C TYR A 157 21.73 -0.03 -12.82
N ASP A 158 21.79 -1.25 -12.26
CA ASP A 158 21.26 -1.54 -10.92
C ASP A 158 22.04 -0.79 -9.83
N LYS A 159 23.36 -0.74 -9.95
CA LYS A 159 24.24 0.03 -9.07
C LYS A 159 24.05 1.53 -9.27
N ALA A 160 23.97 1.99 -10.52
CA ALA A 160 23.73 3.39 -10.84
C ALA A 160 22.43 3.89 -10.18
N LEU A 161 21.34 3.14 -10.35
CA LEU A 161 20.05 3.43 -9.72
C LEU A 161 20.18 3.49 -8.19
N THR A 162 20.84 2.50 -7.59
CA THR A 162 21.09 2.46 -6.15
C THR A 162 21.87 3.68 -5.66
N PHE A 163 22.95 4.05 -6.34
CA PHE A 163 23.78 5.20 -5.96
C PHE A 163 23.04 6.53 -6.15
N TYR A 164 22.24 6.70 -7.20
CA TYR A 164 21.41 7.90 -7.35
C TYR A 164 20.42 8.05 -6.19
N LEU A 165 19.72 6.97 -5.82
CA LEU A 165 18.78 6.99 -4.70
C LEU A 165 19.49 7.29 -3.36
N GLN A 166 20.67 6.73 -3.16
CA GLN A 166 21.51 7.00 -1.98
C GLN A 166 22.04 8.45 -1.98
N ALA A 167 22.41 9.01 -3.13
CA ALA A 167 22.91 10.38 -3.25
C ALA A 167 21.86 11.43 -2.83
N LEU A 168 20.57 11.13 -3.00
CA LEU A 168 19.50 12.02 -2.55
C LEU A 168 19.32 12.04 -1.03
N LYS A 169 19.65 10.95 -0.32
CA LYS A 169 19.37 10.82 1.12
C LYS A 169 20.09 11.87 1.98
N PRO A 170 21.41 12.13 1.85
CA PRO A 170 22.09 13.17 2.64
C PRO A 170 21.50 14.57 2.48
N LEU A 171 20.90 14.85 1.32
CA LEU A 171 20.37 16.17 0.96
C LEU A 171 18.97 16.42 1.55
N ASP A 172 18.29 15.39 2.04
CA ASP A 172 16.88 15.46 2.43
C ASP A 172 16.61 16.44 3.59
N LYS A 173 17.60 16.67 4.47
CA LYS A 173 17.54 17.64 5.56
C LYS A 173 17.78 19.08 5.12
N PHE A 174 18.32 19.28 3.93
CA PHE A 174 18.79 20.58 3.43
C PHE A 174 18.13 20.98 2.11
N ILE A 175 16.96 20.41 1.81
CA ILE A 175 16.23 20.71 0.57
C ILE A 175 16.04 22.22 0.37
N GLY A 176 15.83 22.98 1.46
CA GLY A 176 15.61 24.43 1.49
C GLY A 176 16.81 25.29 1.14
N GLU A 177 17.96 24.70 0.84
CA GLU A 177 19.23 25.39 0.67
C GLU A 177 19.74 25.30 -0.77
N PRO A 178 20.55 26.27 -1.23
CA PRO A 178 21.24 26.16 -2.51
C PRO A 178 22.37 25.12 -2.43
N LEU A 179 22.04 23.86 -2.70
CA LEU A 179 22.95 22.70 -2.68
C LEU A 179 23.87 22.68 -3.90
N ILE A 180 24.80 23.65 -3.95
CA ILE A 180 25.72 23.85 -5.06
C ILE A 180 27.00 23.04 -4.83
N ALA A 181 27.48 22.36 -5.88
CA ALA A 181 28.73 21.61 -5.89
C ALA A 181 29.54 21.90 -7.16
N ASP A 182 30.87 21.73 -7.11
CA ASP A 182 31.69 21.65 -8.33
C ASP A 182 31.74 20.20 -8.81
N TYR A 183 31.34 19.97 -10.05
CA TYR A 183 31.42 18.67 -10.71
C TYR A 183 32.06 18.84 -12.07
N ASN A 184 33.23 18.23 -12.27
CA ASN A 184 34.03 18.32 -13.49
C ASN A 184 34.31 19.79 -13.91
N GLY A 185 34.60 20.67 -12.95
CA GLY A 185 34.91 22.09 -13.20
C GLY A 185 33.70 22.95 -13.53
N LYS A 186 32.48 22.47 -13.27
CA LYS A 186 31.23 23.22 -13.41
C LYS A 186 30.50 23.29 -12.08
N SER A 187 30.02 24.48 -11.75
CA SER A 187 29.10 24.67 -10.63
C SER A 187 27.71 24.17 -11.01
N ILE A 188 27.20 23.19 -10.26
CA ILE A 188 25.91 22.54 -10.49
C ILE A 188 25.03 22.61 -9.24
N TYR A 189 23.70 22.60 -9.45
CA TYR A 189 22.74 22.34 -8.38
C TYR A 189 22.59 20.83 -8.21
N LEU A 190 23.30 20.27 -7.23
CA LEU A 190 23.51 18.83 -7.10
C LEU A 190 22.21 18.03 -7.02
N SER A 191 21.23 18.51 -6.24
CA SER A 191 19.93 17.85 -6.14
C SER A 191 19.20 17.76 -7.49
N ASN A 192 19.24 18.82 -8.30
CA ASN A 192 18.60 18.85 -9.61
C ASN A 192 19.28 17.87 -10.60
N GLU A 193 20.61 17.80 -10.56
CA GLU A 193 21.37 16.88 -11.41
C GLU A 193 21.12 15.41 -11.04
N ILE A 194 21.07 15.09 -9.74
CA ILE A 194 20.73 13.73 -9.28
C ILE A 194 19.32 13.36 -9.72
N ASN A 195 18.35 14.27 -9.52
CA ASN A 195 16.94 14.03 -9.88
C ASN A 195 16.75 13.82 -11.37
N SER A 196 17.31 14.71 -12.19
CA SER A 196 17.23 14.60 -13.65
C SER A 196 17.87 13.30 -14.13
N SER A 197 19.02 12.94 -13.56
CA SER A 197 19.72 11.69 -13.92
C SER A 197 18.93 10.45 -13.52
N LEU A 198 18.34 10.44 -12.33
CA LEU A 198 17.49 9.35 -11.85
C LEU A 198 16.21 9.22 -12.70
N GLN A 199 15.54 10.33 -13.01
CA GLN A 199 14.37 10.36 -13.89
C GLN A 199 14.69 9.82 -15.29
N ASN A 200 15.81 10.26 -15.87
CA ASN A 200 16.25 9.81 -17.18
C ASN A 200 16.55 8.31 -17.16
N LEU A 201 17.28 7.82 -16.15
CA LEU A 201 17.57 6.40 -16.03
C LEU A 201 16.28 5.58 -15.88
N LEU A 202 15.37 5.97 -14.98
CA LEU A 202 14.10 5.28 -14.76
C LEU A 202 13.23 5.25 -16.02
N SER A 203 13.16 6.36 -16.75
CA SER A 203 12.40 6.47 -18.00
C SER A 203 12.99 5.63 -19.12
N ASN A 204 14.32 5.42 -19.09
CA ASN A 204 15.02 4.58 -20.07
C ASN A 204 14.99 3.09 -19.72
N ILE A 205 14.58 2.71 -18.49
CA ILE A 205 14.38 1.30 -18.14
C ILE A 205 13.04 0.84 -18.74
N ASN A 206 13.12 -0.08 -19.70
CA ASN A 206 11.97 -0.76 -20.27
C ASN A 206 11.74 -2.09 -19.53
N LEU A 207 10.55 -2.25 -18.94
CA LEU A 207 10.07 -3.53 -18.42
C LEU A 207 9.04 -4.12 -19.37
N GLN A 208 9.31 -5.32 -19.90
CA GLN A 208 8.42 -6.00 -20.83
C GLN A 208 8.03 -7.38 -20.31
N ALA A 209 6.72 -7.66 -20.28
CA ALA A 209 6.20 -8.99 -20.03
C ALA A 209 6.53 -9.92 -21.23
N VAL A 210 7.34 -10.94 -20.99
CA VAL A 210 7.73 -11.94 -22.01
C VAL A 210 6.53 -12.81 -22.39
N ASN A 211 5.67 -13.11 -21.41
CA ASN A 211 4.45 -13.89 -21.57
C ASN A 211 3.25 -13.14 -20.97
N SER A 212 2.85 -12.05 -21.62
CA SER A 212 1.82 -11.12 -21.13
C SER A 212 0.40 -11.70 -21.02
N LYS A 213 0.10 -12.81 -21.71
CA LYS A 213 -1.20 -13.50 -21.62
C LYS A 213 -0.98 -14.94 -21.16
N ILE A 214 -1.65 -15.33 -20.08
CA ILE A 214 -1.49 -16.66 -19.49
C ILE A 214 -2.86 -17.27 -19.22
N SER A 215 -3.07 -18.49 -19.69
CA SER A 215 -4.23 -19.28 -19.31
C SER A 215 -3.94 -20.01 -18.00
N ALA A 216 -4.87 -19.93 -17.06
CA ALA A 216 -4.80 -20.55 -15.76
C ALA A 216 -6.15 -21.14 -15.35
N LYS A 217 -6.16 -21.91 -14.27
CA LYS A 217 -7.37 -22.49 -13.69
C LYS A 217 -7.49 -22.06 -12.23
N ARG A 218 -8.71 -21.75 -11.80
CA ARG A 218 -9.00 -21.38 -10.40
C ARG A 218 -8.52 -22.48 -9.43
N ASN A 219 -8.15 -22.09 -8.20
CA ASN A 219 -7.70 -22.98 -7.12
C ASN A 219 -6.50 -23.87 -7.50
N SER A 220 -5.74 -23.49 -8.53
CA SER A 220 -4.59 -24.26 -9.00
C SER A 220 -3.37 -23.37 -9.18
N ALA A 221 -2.19 -23.99 -9.17
CA ALA A 221 -0.94 -23.32 -9.49
C ALA A 221 -0.89 -22.94 -10.97
N VAL A 222 -0.37 -21.74 -11.25
CA VAL A 222 -0.15 -21.31 -12.63
C VAL A 222 1.13 -21.97 -13.13
N LYS A 223 0.99 -22.90 -14.09
CA LYS A 223 2.12 -23.70 -14.62
C LYS A 223 3.22 -22.82 -15.24
N THR A 224 2.82 -21.75 -15.92
CA THR A 224 3.75 -20.84 -16.60
C THR A 224 4.11 -19.68 -15.65
N PRO A 225 5.39 -19.49 -15.29
CA PRO A 225 5.79 -18.37 -14.45
C PRO A 225 5.62 -17.04 -15.21
N LEU A 226 5.37 -15.97 -14.47
CA LEU A 226 5.35 -14.60 -14.99
C LEU A 226 6.79 -14.15 -15.22
N LYS A 227 7.18 -13.96 -16.49
CA LYS A 227 8.53 -13.53 -16.86
C LYS A 227 8.51 -12.08 -17.34
N VAL A 228 9.34 -11.26 -16.71
CA VAL A 228 9.60 -9.87 -17.10
C VAL A 228 11.03 -9.78 -17.57
N GLU A 229 11.24 -9.11 -18.70
CA GLU A 229 12.54 -8.69 -19.19
C GLU A 229 12.75 -7.21 -18.88
N ALA A 230 13.93 -6.87 -18.35
CA ALA A 230 14.35 -5.52 -18.04
C ALA A 230 15.57 -5.14 -18.88
N LYS A 231 15.44 -4.07 -19.67
CA LYS A 231 16.50 -3.57 -20.55
C LYS A 231 16.52 -2.04 -20.57
N ILE A 232 17.64 -1.48 -20.99
CA ILE A 232 17.67 -0.06 -21.39
C ILE A 232 17.09 0.08 -22.79
N TYR A 233 16.11 0.98 -22.93
CA TYR A 233 15.33 1.19 -24.15
C TYR A 233 16.20 1.49 -25.38
N ASP A 234 17.20 2.37 -25.25
CA ASP A 234 18.00 2.82 -26.39
C ASP A 234 19.06 1.79 -26.83
N SER A 235 19.62 1.03 -25.88
CA SER A 235 20.79 0.16 -26.12
C SER A 235 20.45 -1.33 -26.09
N GLU A 236 19.23 -1.69 -25.71
CA GLU A 236 18.75 -3.08 -25.49
C GLU A 236 19.63 -3.88 -24.50
N ILE A 237 20.43 -3.19 -23.68
CA ILE A 237 21.32 -3.84 -22.71
C ILE A 237 20.46 -4.39 -21.55
N PRO A 238 20.58 -5.70 -21.22
CA PRO A 238 19.85 -6.29 -20.12
C PRO A 238 20.34 -5.75 -18.77
N ILE A 239 19.40 -5.53 -17.84
CA ILE A 239 19.71 -5.02 -16.50
C ILE A 239 19.61 -6.15 -15.49
N SER A 240 20.75 -6.59 -14.96
CA SER A 240 20.79 -7.63 -13.93
C SER A 240 20.53 -7.10 -12.53
N ASN A 241 20.10 -7.96 -11.60
CA ASN A 241 19.92 -7.66 -10.19
C ASN A 241 18.92 -6.53 -9.89
N LEU A 242 18.04 -6.21 -10.84
CA LEU A 242 16.99 -5.23 -10.69
C LEU A 242 15.83 -5.83 -9.88
N PRO A 243 15.44 -5.26 -8.74
CA PRO A 243 14.36 -5.81 -7.92
C PRO A 243 12.99 -5.47 -8.53
N ILE A 244 12.15 -6.48 -8.71
CA ILE A 244 10.82 -6.36 -9.31
C ILE A 244 9.77 -6.85 -8.30
N ALA A 245 8.76 -6.01 -8.07
CA ALA A 245 7.60 -6.33 -7.25
C ALA A 245 6.41 -6.72 -8.14
N PHE A 246 5.82 -7.88 -7.85
CA PHE A 246 4.62 -8.39 -8.50
C PHE A 246 3.42 -8.24 -7.57
N SER A 247 2.30 -7.75 -8.10
CA SER A 247 1.07 -7.55 -7.33
C SER A 247 -0.17 -7.69 -8.21
N PHE A 248 -1.25 -8.24 -7.66
CA PHE A 248 -2.55 -8.25 -8.33
C PHE A 248 -3.16 -6.84 -8.30
N THR A 249 -3.63 -6.37 -9.45
CA THR A 249 -4.49 -5.17 -9.57
C THR A 249 -5.95 -5.52 -9.77
N ARG A 250 -6.21 -6.75 -10.23
CA ARG A 250 -7.54 -7.39 -10.24
C ARG A 250 -7.35 -8.88 -10.05
N GLY A 251 -8.22 -9.50 -9.26
CA GLY A 251 -8.05 -10.88 -8.83
C GLY A 251 -7.18 -10.99 -7.57
N GLU A 252 -6.89 -12.23 -7.18
CA GLU A 252 -6.16 -12.54 -5.96
C GLU A 252 -5.52 -13.92 -6.06
N GLY A 253 -4.33 -14.07 -5.48
CA GLY A 253 -3.63 -15.33 -5.41
C GLY A 253 -2.33 -15.26 -4.62
N ASP A 254 -1.77 -16.43 -4.34
CA ASP A 254 -0.49 -16.59 -3.65
C ASP A 254 0.65 -16.46 -4.66
N ILE A 255 1.20 -15.25 -4.77
CA ILE A 255 2.25 -14.90 -5.72
C ILE A 255 3.58 -14.68 -5.02
N GLN A 256 4.67 -15.11 -5.65
CA GLN A 256 6.01 -14.67 -5.29
C GLN A 256 6.17 -13.19 -5.64
N ASN A 257 5.81 -12.33 -4.68
CA ASN A 257 5.65 -10.89 -4.88
C ASN A 257 6.97 -10.14 -5.11
N GLN A 258 8.13 -10.73 -4.83
CA GLN A 258 9.42 -10.07 -4.96
C GLN A 258 10.46 -11.00 -5.56
N VAL A 259 11.10 -10.55 -6.63
CA VAL A 259 12.18 -11.25 -7.33
C VAL A 259 13.18 -10.23 -7.88
N SER A 260 14.38 -10.68 -8.26
CA SER A 260 15.34 -9.83 -8.97
C SER A 260 15.62 -10.39 -10.36
N THR A 261 15.99 -9.52 -11.30
CA THR A 261 16.43 -9.95 -12.62
C THR A 261 17.76 -10.70 -12.56
N ASN A 262 17.93 -11.69 -13.44
CA ASN A 262 19.20 -12.41 -13.60
C ASN A 262 20.16 -11.68 -14.54
N MET A 263 21.30 -12.29 -14.89
CA MET A 263 22.31 -11.71 -15.81
C MET A 263 21.77 -11.37 -17.21
N ASN A 264 20.67 -12.00 -17.63
CA ASN A 264 20.01 -11.74 -18.92
C ASN A 264 18.88 -10.70 -18.79
N GLY A 265 18.75 -10.03 -17.64
CA GLY A 265 17.67 -9.07 -17.39
C GLY A 265 16.30 -9.70 -17.13
N ILE A 266 16.23 -11.01 -16.88
CA ILE A 266 14.95 -11.72 -16.71
C ILE A 266 14.63 -11.93 -15.24
N ALA A 267 13.48 -11.43 -14.80
CA ALA A 267 12.85 -11.75 -13.52
C ALA A 267 11.70 -12.75 -13.75
N SER A 268 11.57 -13.74 -12.86
CA SER A 268 10.57 -14.81 -12.99
C SER A 268 9.82 -15.02 -11.68
N SER A 269 8.53 -14.68 -11.64
CA SER A 269 7.64 -14.89 -10.49
C SER A 269 6.70 -16.08 -10.72
N ARG A 270 6.30 -16.76 -9.64
CA ARG A 270 5.37 -17.89 -9.66
C ARG A 270 4.09 -17.56 -8.90
N ILE A 271 2.96 -18.03 -9.39
CA ILE A 271 1.68 -18.02 -8.67
C ILE A 271 1.38 -19.45 -8.23
N ALA A 272 1.42 -19.67 -6.92
CA ALA A 272 1.16 -20.98 -6.31
C ALA A 272 -0.34 -21.33 -6.32
N MET A 273 -1.22 -20.33 -6.20
CA MET A 273 -2.66 -20.54 -6.21
C MET A 273 -3.40 -19.27 -6.63
N LEU A 274 -4.44 -19.42 -7.45
CA LEU A 274 -5.41 -18.36 -7.74
C LEU A 274 -6.65 -18.53 -6.87
N LYS A 275 -7.05 -17.47 -6.16
CA LYS A 275 -8.14 -17.46 -5.18
C LYS A 275 -9.40 -16.75 -5.68
N SER A 276 -9.25 -15.76 -6.56
CA SER A 276 -10.38 -14.98 -7.06
C SER A 276 -11.24 -15.73 -8.10
N ASN A 277 -12.54 -15.41 -8.10
CA ASN A 277 -13.54 -15.87 -9.08
C ASN A 277 -13.51 -15.09 -10.39
N ASP A 278 -12.72 -14.02 -10.49
CA ASP A 278 -12.57 -13.24 -11.71
C ASP A 278 -11.98 -14.10 -12.83
N LYS A 279 -12.72 -14.22 -13.95
CA LYS A 279 -12.25 -14.90 -15.17
C LYS A 279 -11.08 -14.19 -15.85
N MET A 280 -10.96 -12.88 -15.64
CA MET A 280 -9.85 -12.07 -16.13
C MET A 280 -9.19 -11.36 -14.96
N GLN A 281 -7.95 -11.74 -14.65
CA GLN A 281 -7.17 -11.18 -13.56
C GLN A 281 -5.95 -10.44 -14.13
N PHE A 282 -5.49 -9.43 -13.40
CA PHE A 282 -4.38 -8.58 -13.82
C PHE A 282 -3.29 -8.58 -12.75
N VAL A 283 -2.07 -8.91 -13.17
CA VAL A 283 -0.87 -8.79 -12.34
C VAL A 283 0.01 -7.71 -12.94
N VAL A 284 0.44 -6.76 -12.10
CA VAL A 284 1.43 -5.76 -12.45
C VAL A 284 2.78 -6.19 -11.90
N ALA A 285 3.82 -6.06 -12.71
CA ALA A 285 5.20 -6.16 -12.28
C ALA A 285 5.84 -4.77 -12.43
N LYS A 286 6.36 -4.24 -11.32
CA LYS A 286 6.94 -2.89 -11.25
C LYS A 286 8.33 -2.93 -10.62
N LEU A 287 9.19 -2.00 -11.00
CA LEU A 287 10.47 -1.81 -10.33
C LEU A 287 10.25 -1.51 -8.84
N ASP A 288 10.92 -2.26 -7.96
CA ASP A 288 10.82 -2.12 -6.51
C ASP A 288 11.93 -1.18 -5.98
N ILE A 289 11.71 0.12 -6.15
CA ILE A 289 12.61 1.16 -5.64
C ILE A 289 12.76 1.07 -4.12
N GLN A 290 11.73 0.61 -3.41
CA GLN A 290 11.75 0.51 -1.96
C GLN A 290 12.81 -0.47 -1.44
N LYS A 291 13.15 -1.52 -2.21
CA LYS A 291 14.25 -2.42 -1.87
C LYS A 291 15.64 -1.83 -2.05
N LEU A 292 15.77 -0.80 -2.89
CA LEU A 292 17.03 -0.13 -3.16
C LEU A 292 17.36 0.93 -2.11
N ILE A 293 16.42 1.21 -1.21
CA ILE A 293 16.51 2.27 -0.20
C ILE A 293 16.33 1.64 1.19
N ASN A 294 17.29 1.90 2.09
CA ASN A 294 17.11 1.55 3.51
C ASN A 294 16.07 2.50 4.12
N GLN A 295 14.86 1.98 4.37
CA GLN A 295 13.67 2.76 4.69
C GLN A 295 13.70 3.46 6.05
N ASP A 296 14.50 2.98 6.99
CA ASP A 296 14.34 3.29 8.43
C ASP A 296 14.59 4.77 8.81
N ASP A 297 15.32 5.53 7.98
CA ASP A 297 15.67 6.95 8.26
C ASP A 297 15.25 7.93 7.16
N SER A 298 14.31 7.57 6.29
CA SER A 298 13.91 8.46 5.18
C SER A 298 12.86 9.49 5.61
N SER A 299 13.13 10.79 5.37
CA SER A 299 12.15 11.86 5.63
C SER A 299 10.88 11.71 4.80
N PHE A 300 9.77 12.25 5.30
CA PHE A 300 8.47 12.25 4.59
C PHE A 300 8.56 12.87 3.19
N ILE A 301 9.32 13.96 3.07
CA ILE A 301 9.51 14.68 1.79
C ILE A 301 10.23 13.77 0.80
N TYR A 302 11.29 13.10 1.23
CA TYR A 302 12.00 12.11 0.41
C TYR A 302 11.06 10.99 -0.05
N ARG A 303 10.22 10.44 0.84
CA ARG A 303 9.26 9.38 0.48
C ARG A 303 8.24 9.83 -0.56
N ASN A 304 7.71 11.04 -0.47
CA ASN A 304 6.75 11.56 -1.44
C ASN A 304 7.39 11.87 -2.78
N MET A 305 8.61 12.40 -2.75
CA MET A 305 9.41 12.62 -3.95
C MET A 305 9.73 11.31 -4.69
N LEU A 306 9.97 10.21 -3.98
CA LEU A 306 10.13 8.90 -4.63
C LEU A 306 8.87 8.43 -5.36
N GLN A 307 7.68 8.85 -4.91
CA GLN A 307 6.41 8.50 -5.54
C GLN A 307 6.12 9.31 -6.81
N SER A 308 6.78 10.47 -7.00
CA SER A 308 6.59 11.28 -8.21
C SER A 308 7.41 10.77 -9.40
N PHE A 309 8.38 9.87 -9.18
CA PHE A 309 9.14 9.29 -10.27
C PHE A 309 8.31 8.33 -11.14
N PRO A 310 8.50 8.35 -12.47
CA PRO A 310 7.85 7.39 -13.36
C PRO A 310 8.48 6.00 -13.16
N ILE A 311 7.85 5.19 -12.32
CA ILE A 311 8.31 3.83 -12.06
C ILE A 311 7.97 2.95 -13.26
N PRO A 312 8.96 2.30 -13.90
CA PRO A 312 8.66 1.40 -15.00
C PRO A 312 7.86 0.19 -14.50
N GLU A 313 6.82 -0.16 -15.25
CA GLU A 313 5.92 -1.27 -14.96
C GLU A 313 5.47 -1.99 -16.22
N THR A 314 5.04 -3.24 -16.06
CA THR A 314 4.42 -4.04 -17.12
C THR A 314 3.28 -4.88 -16.56
N LYS A 315 2.40 -5.37 -17.45
CA LYS A 315 1.15 -6.01 -17.07
C LYS A 315 1.02 -7.40 -17.66
N PHE A 316 0.47 -8.30 -16.87
CA PHE A 316 0.09 -9.64 -17.24
C PHE A 316 -1.43 -9.78 -17.14
N ILE A 317 -2.01 -10.43 -18.13
CA ILE A 317 -3.42 -10.76 -18.21
C ILE A 317 -3.54 -12.27 -18.01
N LEU A 318 -4.25 -12.66 -16.96
CA LEU A 318 -4.54 -14.05 -16.66
C LEU A 318 -5.98 -14.35 -17.09
N SER A 319 -6.12 -15.27 -18.05
CA SER A 319 -7.41 -15.84 -18.42
C SER A 319 -7.64 -17.08 -17.55
N VAL A 320 -8.46 -16.91 -16.51
CA VAL A 320 -8.70 -17.93 -15.49
C VAL A 320 -9.98 -18.68 -15.82
N ALA A 321 -9.84 -19.96 -16.17
CA ALA A 321 -10.97 -20.86 -16.27
C ALA A 321 -11.49 -21.17 -14.86
N GLY A 322 -12.81 -21.07 -14.69
CA GLY A 322 -13.48 -21.58 -13.50
C GLY A 322 -13.41 -23.11 -13.43
N LEU A 323 -13.84 -23.67 -12.31
CA LEU A 323 -13.97 -25.12 -12.16
C LEU A 323 -15.04 -25.63 -13.14
N SER A 324 -14.81 -26.79 -13.75
CA SER A 324 -15.68 -27.40 -14.74
C SER A 324 -16.61 -28.44 -14.11
N PHE A 325 -17.90 -28.37 -14.46
CA PHE A 325 -18.90 -29.37 -14.09
C PHE A 325 -19.31 -30.21 -15.30
N CYS A 326 -19.42 -31.51 -15.11
CA CYS A 326 -20.22 -32.39 -15.95
C CYS A 326 -21.55 -32.63 -15.23
N ILE A 327 -22.68 -32.45 -15.92
CA ILE A 327 -24.01 -32.60 -15.33
C ILE A 327 -24.76 -33.70 -16.08
N ASP A 328 -25.11 -34.75 -15.35
CA ASP A 328 -26.01 -35.79 -15.83
C ASP A 328 -27.39 -35.58 -15.20
N SER A 329 -28.38 -35.21 -16.03
CA SER A 329 -29.74 -34.90 -15.60
C SER A 329 -30.76 -35.89 -16.17
N GLU A 330 -31.56 -36.50 -15.29
CA GLU A 330 -32.70 -37.35 -15.62
C GLU A 330 -33.99 -36.73 -15.04
N GLU A 331 -34.77 -36.04 -15.87
CA GLU A 331 -36.04 -35.42 -15.49
C GLU A 331 -37.23 -36.17 -16.12
N THR A 332 -38.13 -36.68 -15.27
CA THR A 332 -39.32 -37.44 -15.71
C THR A 332 -40.61 -36.83 -15.16
N ASN A 333 -41.51 -36.43 -16.05
CA ASN A 333 -42.82 -35.92 -15.68
C ASN A 333 -43.88 -37.02 -15.87
N LEU A 334 -44.48 -37.49 -14.77
CA LEU A 334 -45.50 -38.54 -14.74
C LEU A 334 -45.03 -39.81 -15.47
N GLY A 335 -43.80 -40.23 -15.19
CA GLY A 335 -43.16 -41.41 -15.78
C GLY A 335 -42.68 -41.26 -17.22
N LYS A 336 -42.80 -40.08 -17.84
CA LYS A 336 -42.28 -39.79 -19.18
C LYS A 336 -41.05 -38.88 -19.09
N ILE A 337 -39.98 -39.24 -19.81
CA ILE A 337 -38.79 -38.40 -19.95
C ILE A 337 -39.21 -37.06 -20.57
N MET A 338 -38.69 -35.97 -20.00
CA MET A 338 -38.97 -34.63 -20.47
C MET A 338 -38.13 -34.31 -21.71
N GLU A 339 -38.74 -33.73 -22.74
CA GLU A 339 -38.01 -33.22 -23.92
C GLU A 339 -37.24 -31.94 -23.58
N VAL A 340 -37.72 -31.17 -22.61
CA VAL A 340 -37.12 -29.92 -22.14
C VAL A 340 -36.99 -29.99 -20.62
N ASN A 341 -35.77 -30.23 -20.15
CA ASN A 341 -35.40 -30.18 -18.73
C ASN A 341 -35.71 -28.80 -18.14
N GLN A 342 -36.11 -28.76 -16.88
CA GLN A 342 -36.48 -27.54 -16.15
C GLN A 342 -35.47 -27.22 -15.05
N VAL A 343 -34.85 -28.24 -14.44
CA VAL A 343 -33.92 -28.05 -13.32
C VAL A 343 -32.51 -27.79 -13.83
N GLU A 344 -32.04 -28.62 -14.77
CA GLU A 344 -30.68 -28.50 -15.33
C GLU A 344 -30.37 -27.11 -15.91
N PRO A 345 -31.23 -26.47 -16.73
CA PRO A 345 -30.90 -25.17 -17.31
C PRO A 345 -30.78 -24.07 -16.25
N LYS A 346 -31.67 -24.05 -15.23
CA LYS A 346 -31.59 -23.08 -14.13
C LYS A 346 -30.30 -23.26 -13.32
N LEU A 347 -29.91 -24.51 -13.06
CA LEU A 347 -28.64 -24.81 -12.39
C LEU A 347 -27.44 -24.32 -13.19
N LYS A 348 -27.40 -24.61 -14.51
CA LYS A 348 -26.33 -24.16 -15.41
C LYS A 348 -26.23 -22.64 -15.46
N GLU A 349 -27.35 -21.94 -15.52
CA GLU A 349 -27.40 -20.47 -15.50
C GLU A 349 -26.81 -19.92 -14.20
N ALA A 350 -27.26 -20.44 -13.07
CA ALA A 350 -26.87 -19.94 -11.77
C ALA A 350 -25.38 -20.23 -11.45
N LEU A 351 -24.87 -21.40 -11.78
CA LEU A 351 -23.44 -21.72 -11.68
C LEU A 351 -22.58 -20.92 -12.68
N SER A 352 -23.07 -20.68 -13.91
CA SER A 352 -22.39 -19.80 -14.89
C SER A 352 -22.21 -18.38 -14.33
N SER A 353 -23.23 -17.86 -13.65
CA SER A 353 -23.21 -16.54 -13.01
C SER A 353 -22.13 -16.43 -11.91
N LYS A 354 -21.76 -17.55 -11.28
CA LYS A 354 -20.70 -17.65 -10.27
C LYS A 354 -19.31 -17.95 -10.85
N GLY A 355 -19.20 -18.02 -12.18
CA GLY A 355 -17.93 -18.15 -12.87
C GLY A 355 -17.49 -19.59 -13.18
N TYR A 356 -18.32 -20.59 -12.88
CA TYR A 356 -18.07 -21.98 -13.24
C TYR A 356 -18.23 -22.23 -14.74
N SER A 357 -17.70 -23.35 -15.21
CA SER A 357 -17.77 -23.79 -16.61
C SER A 357 -18.36 -25.19 -16.71
N PHE A 358 -18.77 -25.61 -17.91
CA PHE A 358 -19.37 -26.93 -18.14
C PHE A 358 -18.67 -27.68 -19.25
N THR A 359 -18.66 -29.00 -19.14
CA THR A 359 -18.16 -29.92 -20.16
C THR A 359 -19.05 -31.16 -20.22
N ASP A 360 -19.26 -31.68 -21.42
CA ASP A 360 -19.99 -32.94 -21.62
C ASP A 360 -19.07 -34.17 -21.44
N ASP A 361 -17.75 -33.95 -21.40
CA ASP A 361 -16.77 -35.01 -21.18
C ASP A 361 -16.41 -35.09 -19.69
N ILE A 362 -16.93 -36.14 -19.03
CA ILE A 362 -16.70 -36.39 -17.60
C ILE A 362 -15.21 -36.46 -17.23
N SER A 363 -14.33 -36.86 -18.16
CA SER A 363 -12.89 -36.94 -17.91
C SER A 363 -12.20 -35.58 -17.80
N ASN A 364 -12.84 -34.52 -18.33
CA ASN A 364 -12.34 -33.14 -18.30
C ASN A 364 -13.05 -32.28 -17.23
N ALA A 365 -13.97 -32.86 -16.46
CA ALA A 365 -14.69 -32.18 -15.40
C ALA A 365 -13.91 -32.21 -14.08
N ASP A 366 -13.96 -31.12 -13.31
CA ASP A 366 -13.51 -31.12 -11.92
C ASP A 366 -14.54 -31.78 -11.01
N PHE A 367 -15.82 -31.61 -11.34
CA PHE A 367 -16.92 -32.12 -10.56
C PHE A 367 -17.97 -32.76 -11.46
N HIS A 368 -18.59 -33.82 -10.95
CA HIS A 368 -19.75 -34.44 -11.55
C HIS A 368 -21.00 -34.13 -10.70
N ILE A 369 -22.06 -33.66 -11.35
CA ILE A 369 -23.37 -33.47 -10.73
C ILE A 369 -24.33 -34.52 -11.29
N GLY A 370 -24.82 -35.39 -10.42
CA GLY A 370 -25.93 -36.29 -10.72
C GLY A 370 -27.25 -35.65 -10.30
N LEU A 371 -28.17 -35.45 -11.25
CA LEU A 371 -29.48 -34.87 -11.00
C LEU A 371 -30.57 -35.85 -11.43
N LYS A 372 -31.45 -36.22 -10.49
CA LYS A 372 -32.61 -37.07 -10.77
C LYS A 372 -33.86 -36.42 -10.21
N ALA A 373 -34.81 -36.12 -11.09
CA ALA A 373 -36.04 -35.46 -10.71
C ALA A 373 -37.26 -36.16 -11.31
N ARG A 374 -38.23 -36.50 -10.47
CA ARG A 374 -39.39 -37.31 -10.86
C ARG A 374 -40.66 -36.70 -10.33
N SER A 375 -41.66 -36.55 -11.18
CA SER A 375 -42.98 -36.12 -10.75
C SER A 375 -43.96 -37.28 -10.59
N ARG A 376 -44.92 -37.09 -9.67
CA ARG A 376 -46.05 -37.98 -9.41
C ARG A 376 -47.34 -37.20 -9.28
N GLU A 377 -48.45 -37.85 -9.62
CA GLU A 377 -49.78 -37.26 -9.48
C GLU A 377 -50.10 -37.02 -8.00
N GLY A 378 -50.76 -35.90 -7.75
CA GLY A 378 -51.31 -35.53 -6.45
C GLY A 378 -52.83 -35.66 -6.43
N SER A 379 -53.50 -34.68 -5.83
CA SER A 379 -54.95 -34.59 -5.80
C SER A 379 -55.52 -33.67 -6.87
N GLU A 380 -56.75 -33.94 -7.28
CA GLU A 380 -57.61 -33.02 -8.02
C GLU A 380 -58.64 -32.41 -7.08
N LEU A 381 -58.79 -31.08 -7.10
CA LEU A 381 -59.78 -30.37 -6.29
C LEU A 381 -60.34 -29.18 -7.08
N TYR A 382 -61.66 -29.12 -7.26
CA TYR A 382 -62.36 -28.06 -8.02
C TYR A 382 -61.80 -27.80 -9.43
N GLY A 383 -61.38 -28.85 -10.15
CA GLY A 383 -60.81 -28.74 -11.49
C GLY A 383 -59.37 -28.21 -11.53
N MET A 384 -58.71 -28.07 -10.38
CA MET A 384 -57.26 -27.88 -10.28
C MET A 384 -56.57 -29.19 -9.91
N TYR A 385 -55.49 -29.46 -10.61
CA TYR A 385 -54.67 -30.65 -10.44
C TYR A 385 -53.39 -30.27 -9.69
N SER A 386 -52.99 -31.10 -8.73
CA SER A 386 -51.70 -30.99 -8.06
C SER A 386 -50.81 -32.16 -8.46
N SER A 387 -49.52 -31.88 -8.61
CA SER A 387 -48.47 -32.89 -8.80
C SER A 387 -47.31 -32.55 -7.88
N PHE A 388 -46.55 -33.57 -7.50
CA PHE A 388 -45.39 -33.44 -6.63
C PHE A 388 -44.12 -33.85 -7.37
N VAL A 389 -43.02 -33.15 -7.13
CA VAL A 389 -41.69 -33.51 -7.63
C VAL A 389 -40.79 -33.87 -6.46
N ASP A 390 -40.08 -34.99 -6.63
CA ASP A 390 -38.98 -35.40 -5.77
C ASP A 390 -37.67 -35.24 -6.58
N LEU A 391 -36.73 -34.44 -6.05
CA LEU A 391 -35.45 -34.11 -6.67
C LEU A 391 -34.30 -34.64 -5.80
N THR A 392 -33.43 -35.44 -6.38
CA THR A 392 -32.17 -35.90 -5.77
C THR A 392 -31.00 -35.31 -6.52
N VAL A 393 -30.04 -34.77 -5.77
CA VAL A 393 -28.80 -34.19 -6.29
C VAL A 393 -27.59 -34.75 -5.55
N SER A 394 -26.55 -35.09 -6.29
CA SER A 394 -25.23 -35.45 -5.74
C SER A 394 -24.12 -34.71 -6.48
N VAL A 395 -23.05 -34.36 -5.77
CA VAL A 395 -21.83 -33.77 -6.34
C VAL A 395 -20.64 -34.61 -5.94
N THR A 396 -19.86 -35.02 -6.92
CA THR A 396 -18.63 -35.80 -6.73
C THR A 396 -17.43 -35.00 -7.21
N ASP A 397 -16.37 -34.93 -6.40
CA ASP A 397 -15.07 -34.41 -6.84
C ASP A 397 -14.36 -35.46 -7.70
N MET A 398 -14.06 -35.13 -8.94
CA MET A 398 -13.49 -36.07 -9.91
C MET A 398 -12.01 -36.37 -9.65
N ASN A 399 -11.31 -35.54 -8.86
CA ASN A 399 -9.91 -35.78 -8.49
C ASN A 399 -9.79 -36.79 -7.35
N SER A 400 -10.65 -36.70 -6.33
CA SER A 400 -10.64 -37.60 -5.16
C SER A 400 -11.57 -38.80 -5.31
N GLY A 401 -12.62 -38.67 -6.14
CA GLY A 401 -13.72 -39.63 -6.23
C GLY A 401 -14.71 -39.54 -5.06
N GLU A 402 -14.60 -38.53 -4.20
CA GLU A 402 -15.44 -38.38 -3.02
C GLU A 402 -16.76 -37.65 -3.36
N GLU A 403 -17.87 -38.15 -2.82
CA GLU A 403 -19.16 -37.45 -2.87
C GLU A 403 -19.13 -36.31 -1.84
N ILE A 404 -18.92 -35.09 -2.33
CA ILE A 404 -18.77 -33.91 -1.48
C ILE A 404 -20.12 -33.31 -1.06
N TYR A 405 -21.21 -33.65 -1.75
CA TYR A 405 -22.56 -33.17 -1.42
C TYR A 405 -23.63 -34.14 -1.91
N GLN A 406 -24.66 -34.35 -1.10
CA GLN A 406 -25.86 -35.06 -1.48
C GLN A 406 -27.06 -34.47 -0.75
N ASN A 407 -28.17 -34.26 -1.46
CA ASN A 407 -29.41 -33.78 -0.86
C ASN A 407 -30.64 -34.29 -1.63
N VAL A 408 -31.78 -34.31 -0.95
CA VAL A 408 -33.07 -34.75 -1.49
C VAL A 408 -34.15 -33.76 -1.11
N PHE A 409 -34.83 -33.21 -2.11
CA PHE A 409 -35.98 -32.34 -1.96
C PHE A 409 -37.24 -33.13 -2.30
N ASN A 410 -38.10 -33.35 -1.32
CA ASN A 410 -39.28 -34.20 -1.46
C ASN A 410 -40.56 -33.39 -1.47
N ASN A 411 -41.57 -33.90 -2.17
CA ASN A 411 -42.95 -33.42 -2.16
C ASN A 411 -43.10 -31.95 -2.58
N ILE A 412 -42.29 -31.46 -3.52
CA ILE A 412 -42.41 -30.10 -4.02
C ILE A 412 -43.67 -30.02 -4.89
N SER A 413 -44.67 -29.28 -4.44
CA SER A 413 -45.99 -29.23 -5.07
C SER A 413 -46.08 -28.17 -6.16
N GLY A 414 -46.74 -28.51 -7.27
CA GLY A 414 -47.17 -27.57 -8.30
C GLY A 414 -48.65 -27.75 -8.63
N GLN A 415 -49.31 -26.66 -9.05
CA GLN A 415 -50.75 -26.64 -9.35
C GLN A 415 -51.04 -26.21 -10.79
N GLY A 416 -51.84 -26.98 -11.52
CA GLY A 416 -52.12 -26.77 -12.94
C GLY A 416 -53.56 -27.13 -13.34
N LEU A 417 -53.85 -26.88 -14.61
CA LEU A 417 -55.13 -27.23 -15.25
C LEU A 417 -55.23 -28.73 -15.60
N ASP A 418 -54.12 -29.45 -15.49
CA ASP A 418 -53.98 -30.90 -15.66
C ASP A 418 -52.72 -31.37 -14.89
N TYR A 419 -52.59 -32.67 -14.63
CA TYR A 419 -51.44 -33.22 -13.89
C TYR A 419 -50.09 -32.93 -14.57
N LYS A 420 -50.07 -32.83 -15.91
CA LYS A 420 -48.83 -32.58 -16.68
C LYS A 420 -48.32 -31.17 -16.41
N LYS A 421 -49.18 -30.16 -16.50
CA LYS A 421 -48.88 -28.74 -16.21
C LYS A 421 -48.61 -28.51 -14.73
N ALA A 422 -49.35 -29.20 -13.85
CA ALA A 422 -49.08 -29.19 -12.43
C ALA A 422 -47.67 -29.72 -12.13
N GLY A 423 -47.26 -30.79 -12.83
CA GLY A 423 -45.91 -31.34 -12.76
C GLY A 423 -44.84 -30.37 -13.24
N LEU A 424 -45.04 -29.72 -14.40
CA LEU A 424 -44.09 -28.71 -14.91
C LEU A 424 -43.86 -27.56 -13.91
N LYS A 425 -44.93 -27.03 -13.30
CA LYS A 425 -44.81 -26.01 -12.26
C LYS A 425 -44.11 -26.52 -11.00
N ALA A 426 -44.33 -27.78 -10.63
CA ALA A 426 -43.62 -28.41 -9.52
C ALA A 426 -42.11 -28.48 -9.80
N PHE A 427 -41.71 -28.80 -11.04
CA PHE A 427 -40.32 -28.76 -11.48
C PHE A 427 -39.72 -27.34 -11.46
N GLU A 428 -40.44 -26.35 -11.96
CA GLU A 428 -40.00 -24.94 -11.94
C GLU A 428 -39.72 -24.46 -10.51
N LYS A 429 -40.62 -24.80 -9.57
CA LYS A 429 -40.48 -24.51 -8.15
C LYS A 429 -39.35 -25.31 -7.50
N ALA A 430 -39.23 -26.58 -7.85
CA ALA A 430 -38.14 -27.44 -7.37
C ALA A 430 -36.77 -26.88 -7.75
N ALA A 431 -36.65 -26.39 -8.99
CA ALA A 431 -35.43 -25.79 -9.48
C ALA A 431 -35.07 -24.49 -8.75
N GLU A 432 -36.06 -23.66 -8.40
CA GLU A 432 -35.83 -22.44 -7.60
C GLU A 432 -35.35 -22.77 -6.18
N GLU A 433 -36.09 -23.61 -5.46
CA GLU A 433 -35.74 -23.99 -4.08
C GLU A 433 -34.37 -24.68 -4.01
N PHE A 434 -34.06 -25.53 -4.99
CA PHE A 434 -32.77 -26.22 -5.05
C PHE A 434 -31.60 -25.28 -5.35
N VAL A 435 -31.73 -24.42 -6.36
CA VAL A 435 -30.60 -23.61 -6.83
C VAL A 435 -30.13 -22.63 -5.75
N ASP A 436 -31.07 -22.04 -5.01
CA ASP A 436 -30.76 -21.11 -3.92
C ASP A 436 -29.99 -21.82 -2.79
N ASP A 437 -30.47 -22.98 -2.32
CA ASP A 437 -29.78 -23.77 -1.29
C ASP A 437 -28.43 -24.33 -1.76
N PHE A 438 -28.36 -24.78 -3.01
CA PHE A 438 -27.21 -25.50 -3.54
C PHE A 438 -25.98 -24.63 -3.71
N ILE A 439 -26.15 -23.41 -4.23
CA ILE A 439 -25.02 -22.53 -4.53
C ILE A 439 -24.28 -22.12 -3.26
N ASP A 440 -25.00 -21.78 -2.21
CA ASP A 440 -24.41 -21.35 -0.94
C ASP A 440 -23.63 -22.48 -0.26
N VAL A 441 -24.16 -23.71 -0.30
CA VAL A 441 -23.46 -24.88 0.25
C VAL A 441 -22.23 -25.24 -0.58
N LEU A 442 -22.35 -25.18 -1.91
CA LEU A 442 -21.25 -25.52 -2.81
C LEU A 442 -20.07 -24.56 -2.66
N GLN A 443 -20.32 -23.25 -2.53
CA GLN A 443 -19.25 -22.27 -2.33
C GLN A 443 -18.48 -22.45 -1.01
N ASN A 444 -19.11 -23.01 0.01
CA ASN A 444 -18.44 -23.29 1.29
C ASN A 444 -17.60 -24.58 1.25
N LYS A 445 -17.87 -25.47 0.28
CA LYS A 445 -17.18 -26.75 0.13
C LYS A 445 -16.05 -26.74 -0.92
N LEU A 446 -16.02 -25.72 -1.79
CA LEU A 446 -15.07 -25.53 -2.90
C LEU A 446 -14.12 -24.34 -2.68
#